data_AF-A0A1Q6HUP0-F1
#
_entry.id   AF-A0A1Q6HUP0-F1
#
_cell.length_a   1.000
_cell.length_b   1.000
_cell.length_c   1.000
_cell.angle_alpha   90.00
_cell.angle_beta   90.00
_cell.angle_gamma   90.00
#
_symmetry.space_group_name_H-M   'P 1'
#
loop_
_entity.id
_entity.type
_entity.pdbx_description
1 polymer ?
#
loop_
_entity_poly.entity_id
_entity_poly.type
_entity_poly.pdbx_seq_one_letter_code
_entity_poly.pdbx_strand_id
1 'polypeptide(L)'
;MKYISKLSTLTTLLSIILGFAACDNEQECALYNTDAANRAVFVNASLANITVSPADPTFTVDLVRANADSESSGTIVLTATVDEVPLAGCTVSDYTFAAGENMTKVTVNVSPLEIGKELNITLTLDNTNEPVSGSNTVSVTVNKDYNWVSLGTGTFADVLAFTEKPYDVEIQKADGFDRYRVMKPYEQGLKNDDGGWGNAVASTSCDYIEFWIKDGIIYYNKFFIGINYDGSASNAIYAHHPSDFAGISLANNKQLDDKTFQLAPYYYIEALQGGFDYTGEGGSILITLP
;
A
#
# COMPACT_ATOMS: atom_id res chain seq x y z
N MET A 1 49.74 54.06 59.09
CA MET A 1 49.91 55.39 58.43
C MET A 1 50.05 55.12 56.94
N LYS A 2 49.37 55.79 56.00
CA LYS A 2 48.45 56.96 56.05
C LYS A 2 47.54 56.97 54.79
N TYR A 3 46.27 57.35 54.95
CA TYR A 3 45.37 58.05 54.00
C TYR A 3 44.95 57.48 52.61
N ILE A 4 43.61 57.41 52.43
CA ILE A 4 42.76 57.99 51.34
C ILE A 4 42.97 57.44 49.90
N SER A 5 41.95 57.08 49.10
CA SER A 5 40.60 57.64 48.92
C SER A 5 39.51 56.57 48.63
N LYS A 6 38.25 56.76 49.10
CA LYS A 6 37.01 57.08 48.33
C LYS A 6 36.76 56.19 47.09
N LEU A 7 35.57 55.70 46.76
CA LEU A 7 34.17 55.90 47.22
C LEU A 7 33.41 54.59 46.86
N SER A 8 32.22 54.22 47.36
CA SER A 8 31.17 54.92 48.12
C SER A 8 30.48 53.95 49.10
N THR A 9 29.50 54.41 49.88
CA THR A 9 28.61 53.57 50.70
C THR A 9 27.21 54.18 50.87
N LEU A 10 26.24 53.28 51.08
CA LEU A 10 24.98 53.47 51.82
C LEU A 10 23.72 54.01 51.09
N THR A 11 22.97 53.04 50.54
CA THR A 11 21.56 52.77 50.88
C THR A 11 20.47 53.82 50.63
N THR A 12 19.59 53.54 49.66
CA THR A 12 18.13 53.66 49.90
C THR A 12 17.36 52.56 49.18
N LEU A 13 16.24 52.17 49.79
CA LEU A 13 15.39 51.02 49.46
C LEU A 13 14.31 51.39 48.44
N LEU A 14 14.13 50.61 47.36
CA LEU A 14 12.79 50.30 46.84
C LEU A 14 12.77 49.02 46.00
N SER A 15 11.71 48.24 46.19
CA SER A 15 11.54 46.87 45.69
C SER A 15 10.88 46.81 44.31
N ILE A 16 11.40 45.95 43.43
CA ILE A 16 10.60 45.30 42.37
C ILE A 16 10.74 43.79 42.53
N ILE A 17 9.59 43.13 42.69
CA ILE A 17 9.48 41.68 42.79
C ILE A 17 9.49 41.11 41.37
N LEU A 18 10.54 40.39 41.02
CA LEU A 18 10.51 39.34 40.01
C LEU A 18 11.16 38.11 40.63
N GLY A 19 10.37 37.37 41.40
CA GLY A 19 10.74 36.02 41.78
C GLY A 19 10.83 35.18 40.53
N PHE A 20 12.05 34.79 40.15
CA PHE A 20 12.23 33.64 39.27
C PHE A 20 11.67 32.42 40.00
N ALA A 21 10.43 32.07 39.69
CA ALA A 21 9.99 30.69 39.78
C ALA A 21 10.76 29.93 38.69
N ALA A 22 12.02 29.60 38.98
CA ALA A 22 12.62 28.43 38.39
C ALA A 22 11.67 27.28 38.73
N CYS A 23 11.02 26.72 37.70
CA CYS A 23 10.27 25.50 37.89
C CYS A 23 11.30 24.40 38.13
N ASP A 24 11.53 24.08 39.41
CA ASP A 24 12.06 22.78 39.84
C ASP A 24 11.02 21.69 39.53
N ASN A 25 10.74 21.54 38.24
CA ASN A 25 10.35 20.28 37.64
C ASN A 25 11.57 19.83 36.82
N GLU A 26 12.61 19.37 37.53
CA GLU A 26 13.41 18.26 37.01
C GLU A 26 12.43 17.09 36.83
N GLN A 27 11.75 17.10 35.69
CA GLN A 27 11.08 15.92 35.20
C GLN A 27 12.20 14.98 34.77
N GLU A 28 12.70 14.23 35.74
CA GLU A 28 13.43 12.99 35.56
C GLU A 28 12.70 12.20 34.47
N CYS A 29 13.20 12.30 33.23
CA CYS A 29 12.76 11.46 32.13
C CYS A 29 12.96 10.03 32.63
N ALA A 30 11.86 9.30 32.84
CA ALA A 30 11.87 8.01 33.50
C ALA A 30 13.03 7.17 32.95
N LEU A 31 14.02 6.90 33.82
CA LEU A 31 15.22 6.18 33.44
C LEU A 31 14.79 4.92 32.70
N TYR A 32 15.21 4.78 31.44
CA TYR A 32 14.97 3.57 30.68
C TYR A 32 15.53 2.41 31.50
N ASN A 33 14.63 1.63 32.10
CA ASN A 33 15.05 0.48 32.89
C ASN A 33 15.89 -0.40 31.96
N THR A 34 17.12 -0.72 32.34
CA THR A 34 18.13 -1.22 31.39
C THR A 34 17.73 -2.53 30.74
N ASP A 35 16.89 -3.31 31.44
CA ASP A 35 16.26 -4.53 30.94
C ASP A 35 15.18 -4.26 29.87
N ALA A 36 14.46 -3.13 29.96
CA ALA A 36 13.48 -2.70 28.97
C ALA A 36 14.14 -2.10 27.72
N ALA A 37 15.31 -1.46 27.86
CA ALA A 37 16.04 -0.86 26.74
C ALA A 37 16.61 -1.92 25.76
N ASN A 38 16.96 -3.10 26.24
CA ASN A 38 17.54 -4.18 25.43
C ASN A 38 16.52 -5.01 24.63
N ARG A 39 15.21 -4.79 24.81
CA ARG A 39 14.17 -5.67 24.23
C ARG A 39 13.89 -5.35 22.78
N ALA A 40 13.56 -6.39 22.02
CA ALA A 40 12.94 -6.27 20.71
C ALA A 40 11.54 -5.66 20.83
N VAL A 41 11.20 -4.79 19.88
CA VAL A 41 9.85 -4.27 19.65
C VAL A 41 9.57 -4.16 18.15
N PHE A 42 8.31 -4.23 17.76
CA PHE A 42 7.86 -3.78 16.45
C PHE A 42 7.73 -2.25 16.45
N VAL A 43 8.06 -1.58 15.34
CA VAL A 43 7.96 -0.12 15.22
C VAL A 43 6.50 0.35 15.27
N ASN A 44 5.58 -0.44 14.68
CA ASN A 44 4.15 -0.14 14.59
C ASN A 44 3.33 -1.34 15.07
N ALA A 45 2.12 -1.09 15.57
CA ALA A 45 1.16 -2.14 15.94
C ALA A 45 0.47 -2.78 14.71
N SER A 46 0.58 -2.18 13.53
CA SER A 46 0.06 -2.70 12.27
C SER A 46 0.99 -2.37 11.09
N LEU A 47 1.06 -3.26 10.10
CA LEU A 47 1.71 -3.01 8.81
C LEU A 47 0.67 -2.72 7.73
N ALA A 48 1.11 -2.16 6.60
CA ALA A 48 0.32 -2.15 5.37
C ALA A 48 0.13 -3.59 4.84
N ASN A 49 -0.93 -3.81 4.05
CA ASN A 49 -1.21 -5.12 3.47
C ASN A 49 -0.04 -5.61 2.61
N ILE A 50 0.29 -6.89 2.71
CA ILE A 50 1.40 -7.53 2.00
C ILE A 50 0.86 -8.52 0.97
N THR A 51 1.34 -8.43 -0.26
CA THR A 51 1.13 -9.48 -1.27
C THR A 51 2.43 -10.27 -1.43
N VAL A 52 2.36 -11.59 -1.25
CA VAL A 52 3.51 -12.49 -1.45
C VAL A 52 3.37 -13.31 -2.74
N SER A 53 4.50 -13.75 -3.29
CA SER A 53 4.52 -14.62 -4.47
C SER A 53 3.99 -16.03 -4.12
N PRO A 54 3.21 -16.68 -5.00
CA PRO A 54 2.90 -18.10 -4.86
C PRO A 54 4.13 -19.02 -4.86
N ALA A 55 5.20 -18.62 -5.56
CA ALA A 55 6.43 -19.41 -5.69
C ALA A 55 7.39 -19.25 -4.50
N ASP A 56 7.35 -18.10 -3.82
CA ASP A 56 8.03 -17.84 -2.55
C ASP A 56 7.09 -17.04 -1.64
N PRO A 57 6.22 -17.73 -0.88
CA PRO A 57 5.20 -17.10 -0.05
C PRO A 57 5.78 -16.70 1.30
N THR A 58 6.80 -15.84 1.26
CA THR A 58 7.47 -15.29 2.44
C THR A 58 7.50 -13.77 2.41
N PHE A 59 7.62 -13.17 3.61
CA PHE A 59 7.91 -11.74 3.77
C PHE A 59 8.75 -11.53 5.03
N THR A 60 9.32 -10.33 5.19
CA THR A 60 10.08 -9.96 6.40
C THR A 60 9.39 -8.89 7.21
N VAL A 61 9.57 -8.94 8.52
CA VAL A 61 9.13 -7.91 9.47
C VAL A 61 10.34 -7.43 10.26
N ASP A 62 10.49 -6.11 10.32
CA ASP A 62 11.62 -5.47 11.01
C ASP A 62 11.33 -5.36 12.51
N LEU A 63 12.33 -5.74 13.30
CA LEU A 63 12.38 -5.56 14.75
C LEU A 63 13.46 -4.55 15.10
N VAL A 64 13.20 -3.72 16.11
CA VAL A 64 14.17 -2.76 16.64
C VAL A 64 14.36 -2.95 18.16
N ARG A 65 15.49 -2.49 18.67
CA ARG A 65 15.80 -2.39 20.11
C ARG A 65 16.55 -1.09 20.42
N ALA A 66 16.44 -0.57 21.64
CA ALA A 66 17.05 0.71 21.99
C ALA A 66 18.53 0.56 22.39
N ASN A 67 18.89 -0.48 23.13
CA ASN A 67 20.26 -0.81 23.52
C ASN A 67 20.78 -1.98 22.65
N ALA A 68 22.03 -1.85 22.18
CA ALA A 68 22.71 -2.82 21.32
C ALA A 68 24.04 -3.34 21.89
N ASP A 69 24.37 -3.08 23.16
CA ASP A 69 25.66 -3.35 23.81
C ASP A 69 26.08 -4.85 23.77
N SER A 70 25.11 -5.75 23.66
CA SER A 70 25.30 -7.20 23.61
C SER A 70 24.43 -7.87 22.54
N GLU A 71 24.73 -9.12 22.20
CA GLU A 71 23.86 -9.96 21.38
C GLU A 71 22.56 -10.28 22.14
N SER A 72 21.43 -10.32 21.43
CA SER A 72 20.12 -10.67 22.01
C SER A 72 19.27 -11.45 21.01
N SER A 73 18.66 -12.53 21.48
CA SER A 73 17.78 -13.40 20.67
C SER A 73 16.47 -13.66 21.37
N GLY A 74 15.45 -14.04 20.61
CA GLY A 74 14.15 -14.45 21.14
C GLY A 74 13.26 -15.05 20.07
N THR A 75 12.09 -15.52 20.52
CA THR A 75 11.09 -16.21 19.69
C THR A 75 9.90 -15.29 19.41
N ILE A 76 9.12 -15.60 18.39
CA ILE A 76 7.85 -14.94 18.09
C ILE A 76 6.73 -15.96 18.06
N VAL A 77 5.63 -15.65 18.74
CA VAL A 77 4.37 -16.37 18.59
C VAL A 77 3.63 -15.81 17.38
N LEU A 78 3.41 -16.65 16.37
CA LEU A 78 2.57 -16.33 15.21
C LEU A 78 1.17 -16.88 15.43
N THR A 79 0.17 -16.03 15.19
CA THR A 79 -1.23 -16.42 15.00
C THR A 79 -1.66 -16.02 13.59
N ALA A 80 -2.43 -16.86 12.92
CA ALA A 80 -2.83 -16.66 11.53
C ALA A 80 -4.27 -17.17 11.33
N THR A 81 -5.11 -16.36 10.68
CA THR A 81 -6.54 -16.66 10.50
C THR A 81 -7.03 -16.26 9.11
N VAL A 82 -7.88 -17.09 8.50
CA VAL A 82 -8.64 -16.81 7.28
C VAL A 82 -10.11 -16.90 7.64
N ASP A 83 -10.91 -15.89 7.31
CA ASP A 83 -12.35 -15.86 7.64
C ASP A 83 -12.63 -16.17 9.14
N GLU A 84 -11.82 -15.60 10.04
CA GLU A 84 -11.79 -15.84 11.51
C GLU A 84 -11.39 -17.27 11.97
N VAL A 85 -11.10 -18.19 11.04
CA VAL A 85 -10.68 -19.57 11.33
C VAL A 85 -9.15 -19.68 11.36
N PRO A 86 -8.53 -20.30 12.38
CA PRO A 86 -7.07 -20.49 12.44
C PRO A 86 -6.50 -21.29 11.26
N LEU A 87 -5.49 -20.73 10.58
CA LEU A 87 -4.74 -21.41 9.52
C LEU A 87 -3.47 -22.04 10.09
N ALA A 88 -3.38 -23.37 10.03
CA ALA A 88 -2.22 -24.12 10.51
C ALA A 88 -1.06 -24.13 9.48
N GLY A 89 0.17 -24.25 9.98
CA GLY A 89 1.37 -24.46 9.17
C GLY A 89 2.09 -23.18 8.71
N CYS A 90 1.55 -21.99 8.97
CA CYS A 90 2.30 -20.74 8.88
C CYS A 90 3.42 -20.73 9.94
N THR A 91 4.58 -20.17 9.61
CA THR A 91 5.73 -20.09 10.53
C THR A 91 6.35 -18.71 10.52
N VAL A 92 7.07 -18.40 11.59
CA VAL A 92 7.92 -17.20 11.71
C VAL A 92 9.28 -17.66 12.23
N SER A 93 10.36 -17.04 11.76
CA SER A 93 11.69 -17.30 12.30
C SER A 93 11.85 -16.68 13.69
N ASP A 94 12.70 -17.29 14.51
CA ASP A 94 13.29 -16.59 15.65
C ASP A 94 14.10 -15.36 15.17
N TYR A 95 14.42 -14.46 16.10
CA TYR A 95 15.26 -13.29 15.83
C TYR A 95 16.56 -13.33 16.62
N THR A 96 17.60 -12.74 16.04
CA THR A 96 18.87 -12.41 16.72
C THR A 96 19.31 -11.02 16.29
N PHE A 97 19.63 -10.17 17.26
CA PHE A 97 20.37 -8.93 17.08
C PHE A 97 21.82 -9.19 17.46
N ALA A 98 22.75 -8.96 16.54
CA ALA A 98 24.18 -8.99 16.85
C ALA A 98 24.56 -7.83 17.79
N ALA A 99 25.65 -7.97 18.54
CA ALA A 99 26.20 -6.86 19.33
C ALA A 99 26.57 -5.69 18.41
N GLY A 100 26.14 -4.48 18.78
CA GLY A 100 26.22 -3.26 17.96
C GLY A 100 25.02 -2.99 17.06
N GLU A 101 24.15 -3.98 16.82
CA GLU A 101 22.98 -3.82 15.93
C GLU A 101 21.69 -3.48 16.68
N ASN A 102 21.05 -2.39 16.29
CA ASN A 102 19.75 -1.93 16.81
C ASN A 102 18.54 -2.47 16.02
N MET A 103 18.76 -3.15 14.90
CA MET A 103 17.71 -3.67 14.02
C MET A 103 18.01 -5.11 13.62
N THR A 104 16.97 -5.92 13.48
CA THR A 104 17.03 -7.24 12.85
C THR A 104 15.71 -7.53 12.12
N LYS A 105 15.62 -8.67 11.43
CA LYS A 105 14.42 -9.07 10.70
C LYS A 105 14.00 -10.48 11.07
N VAL A 106 12.70 -10.72 11.08
CA VAL A 106 12.13 -12.08 11.07
C VAL A 106 11.49 -12.37 9.73
N THR A 107 11.58 -13.62 9.29
CA THR A 107 10.92 -14.09 8.06
C THR A 107 9.64 -14.83 8.44
N VAL A 108 8.51 -14.39 7.91
CA VAL A 108 7.22 -15.07 8.02
C VAL A 108 6.99 -15.88 6.75
N ASN A 109 6.61 -17.15 6.90
CA ASN A 109 6.24 -18.04 5.79
C ASN A 109 4.73 -18.34 5.86
N VAL A 110 4.03 -18.08 4.74
CA VAL A 110 2.59 -18.29 4.58
C VAL A 110 2.30 -19.31 3.48
N SER A 111 3.15 -20.33 3.33
CA SER A 111 2.95 -21.40 2.34
C SER A 111 1.55 -22.03 2.36
N PRO A 112 0.88 -22.25 3.51
CA PRO A 112 -0.48 -22.82 3.54
C PRO A 112 -1.60 -21.89 3.07
N LEU A 113 -1.35 -20.58 2.89
CA LEU A 113 -2.38 -19.64 2.42
C LEU A 113 -2.83 -20.02 1.00
N GLU A 114 -4.13 -20.11 0.76
CA GLU A 114 -4.66 -20.31 -0.60
C GLU A 114 -4.66 -18.99 -1.38
N ILE A 115 -4.54 -19.07 -2.71
CA ILE A 115 -4.65 -17.88 -3.58
C ILE A 115 -6.10 -17.36 -3.51
N GLY A 116 -6.29 -16.04 -3.56
CA GLY A 116 -7.61 -15.42 -3.45
C GLY A 116 -8.22 -15.44 -2.04
N LYS A 117 -7.45 -15.86 -1.02
CA LYS A 117 -7.79 -15.75 0.40
C LYS A 117 -6.96 -14.68 1.09
N GLU A 118 -7.61 -13.96 2.01
CA GLU A 118 -6.98 -12.98 2.88
C GLU A 118 -6.61 -13.61 4.22
N LEU A 119 -5.36 -13.45 4.62
CA LEU A 119 -4.80 -13.98 5.86
C LEU A 119 -4.50 -12.86 6.84
N ASN A 120 -5.18 -12.86 7.98
CA ASN A 120 -4.88 -11.95 9.08
C ASN A 120 -3.88 -12.62 10.02
N ILE A 121 -2.68 -12.04 10.12
CA ILE A 121 -1.59 -12.50 10.98
C ILE A 121 -1.40 -11.52 12.13
N THR A 122 -1.25 -12.04 13.34
CA THR A 122 -0.69 -11.28 14.47
C THR A 122 0.58 -11.98 14.96
N LEU A 123 1.68 -11.24 14.95
CA LEU A 123 2.95 -11.64 15.55
C LEU A 123 3.06 -11.04 16.94
N THR A 124 3.47 -11.83 17.92
CA THR A 124 3.62 -11.43 19.33
C THR A 124 5.00 -11.82 19.84
N LEU A 125 5.74 -10.86 20.36
CA LEU A 125 6.99 -11.09 21.08
C LEU A 125 6.69 -11.63 22.49
N ASP A 126 7.49 -12.57 22.99
CA ASP A 126 7.36 -13.07 24.37
C ASP A 126 7.91 -12.05 25.38
N ASN A 127 7.17 -10.95 25.52
CA ASN A 127 7.51 -9.81 26.35
C ASN A 127 6.52 -9.64 27.51
N THR A 128 6.90 -10.12 28.69
CA THR A 128 6.14 -10.04 29.96
C THR A 128 5.78 -8.65 30.47
N ASN A 129 6.26 -7.58 29.84
CA ASN A 129 6.00 -6.18 30.22
C ASN A 129 5.72 -5.36 28.95
N GLU A 130 4.85 -4.36 29.07
CA GLU A 130 4.60 -3.37 28.01
C GLU A 130 5.88 -2.61 27.63
N PRO A 131 6.10 -2.31 26.33
CA PRO A 131 7.28 -1.58 25.89
C PRO A 131 7.11 -0.08 26.13
N VAL A 132 8.22 0.61 26.41
CA VAL A 132 8.22 2.08 26.60
C VAL A 132 7.96 2.83 25.28
N SER A 133 8.28 2.20 24.14
CA SER A 133 8.05 2.69 22.79
C SER A 133 7.97 1.51 21.81
N GLY A 134 7.28 1.68 20.68
CA GLY A 134 6.96 0.58 19.76
C GLY A 134 5.83 -0.31 20.29
N SER A 135 5.78 -1.56 19.85
CA SER A 135 4.76 -2.53 20.22
C SER A 135 5.33 -3.93 20.44
N ASN A 136 4.76 -4.68 21.40
CA ASN A 136 5.02 -6.11 21.58
C ASN A 136 4.30 -6.98 20.53
N THR A 137 3.29 -6.42 19.86
CA THR A 137 2.47 -7.11 18.86
C THR A 137 2.42 -6.32 17.55
N VAL A 138 2.39 -7.01 16.42
CA VAL A 138 2.09 -6.38 15.12
C VAL A 138 1.09 -7.24 14.35
N SER A 139 0.08 -6.58 13.78
CA SER A 139 -0.90 -7.21 12.90
C SER A 139 -0.63 -6.87 11.44
N VAL A 140 -0.83 -7.83 10.54
CA VAL A 140 -0.69 -7.63 9.10
C VAL A 140 -1.67 -8.52 8.33
N THR A 141 -2.28 -7.92 7.31
CA THR A 141 -3.14 -8.61 6.35
C THR A 141 -2.29 -9.03 5.15
N VAL A 142 -2.30 -10.32 4.83
CA VAL A 142 -1.45 -10.93 3.81
C VAL A 142 -2.31 -11.65 2.76
N ASN A 143 -1.98 -11.44 1.49
CA ASN A 143 -2.58 -12.15 0.36
C ASN A 143 -1.48 -12.84 -0.47
N LYS A 144 -1.81 -13.91 -1.18
CA LYS A 144 -0.97 -14.40 -2.29
C LYS A 144 -1.39 -13.71 -3.59
N ASP A 145 -0.42 -13.33 -4.42
CA ASP A 145 -0.69 -12.99 -5.82
C ASP A 145 -1.24 -14.23 -6.57
N TYR A 146 -1.76 -14.02 -7.78
CA TYR A 146 -2.25 -15.10 -8.63
C TYR A 146 -1.12 -15.68 -9.49
N ASN A 147 -1.23 -16.96 -9.84
CA ASN A 147 -0.44 -17.54 -10.91
C ASN A 147 -1.06 -17.15 -12.25
N TRP A 148 -0.39 -16.30 -13.01
CA TRP A 148 -0.90 -15.80 -14.30
C TRP A 148 -0.44 -16.68 -15.46
N VAL A 149 -1.41 -17.21 -16.21
CA VAL A 149 -1.19 -18.08 -17.37
C VAL A 149 -1.62 -17.34 -18.62
N SER A 150 -0.74 -17.26 -19.62
CA SER A 150 -1.08 -16.67 -20.92
C SER A 150 -2.12 -17.51 -21.65
N LEU A 151 -3.21 -16.89 -22.08
CA LEU A 151 -4.20 -17.50 -22.98
C LEU A 151 -3.80 -17.34 -24.46
N GLY A 152 -2.88 -16.42 -24.77
CA GLY A 152 -2.48 -16.05 -26.12
C GLY A 152 -2.94 -14.64 -26.51
N THR A 153 -3.00 -14.38 -27.82
CA THR A 153 -3.37 -13.06 -28.38
C THR A 153 -4.88 -12.93 -28.52
N GLY A 154 -5.47 -12.02 -27.74
CA GLY A 154 -6.85 -11.56 -27.88
C GLY A 154 -6.89 -10.14 -28.46
N THR A 155 -8.04 -9.49 -28.39
CA THR A 155 -8.20 -8.09 -28.80
C THR A 155 -8.67 -7.18 -27.67
N PHE A 156 -8.21 -5.93 -27.68
CA PHE A 156 -8.64 -4.85 -26.80
C PHE A 156 -9.12 -3.66 -27.64
N ALA A 157 -10.27 -3.07 -27.28
CA ALA A 157 -10.74 -1.82 -27.86
C ALA A 157 -11.24 -0.85 -26.78
N ASP A 158 -11.06 0.46 -27.02
CA ASP A 158 -11.49 1.56 -26.17
C ASP A 158 -12.01 2.70 -27.07
N VAL A 159 -13.25 3.12 -26.85
CA VAL A 159 -13.94 4.16 -27.63
C VAL A 159 -13.25 5.52 -27.48
N LEU A 160 -12.86 5.91 -26.26
CA LEU A 160 -12.28 7.22 -25.97
C LEU A 160 -10.84 7.31 -26.47
N ALA A 161 -10.05 6.27 -26.24
CA ALA A 161 -8.62 6.32 -26.53
C ALA A 161 -8.30 6.25 -28.04
N PHE A 162 -9.07 5.50 -28.83
CA PHE A 162 -8.77 5.27 -30.25
C PHE A 162 -9.96 4.88 -31.13
N THR A 163 -11.19 5.34 -30.79
CA THR A 163 -12.38 5.24 -31.65
C THR A 163 -12.71 3.80 -32.08
N GLU A 164 -12.87 2.89 -31.12
CA GLU A 164 -13.26 1.47 -31.31
C GLU A 164 -12.26 0.58 -32.07
N LYS A 165 -11.15 1.12 -32.60
CA LYS A 165 -10.15 0.36 -33.39
C LYS A 165 -9.48 -0.74 -32.53
N PRO A 166 -9.73 -2.04 -32.77
CA PRO A 166 -9.20 -3.10 -31.91
C PRO A 166 -7.70 -3.30 -32.09
N TYR A 167 -7.05 -3.70 -30.99
CA TYR A 167 -5.62 -3.99 -30.91
C TYR A 167 -5.35 -5.40 -30.41
N ASP A 168 -4.44 -6.10 -31.09
CA ASP A 168 -3.91 -7.39 -30.67
C ASP A 168 -3.10 -7.23 -29.37
N VAL A 169 -3.47 -7.98 -28.34
CA VAL A 169 -2.91 -7.90 -26.98
C VAL A 169 -2.73 -9.29 -26.40
N GLU A 170 -1.72 -9.49 -25.55
CA GLU A 170 -1.66 -10.70 -24.74
C GLU A 170 -2.75 -10.65 -23.67
N ILE A 171 -3.55 -11.72 -23.57
CA ILE A 171 -4.48 -11.93 -22.46
C ILE A 171 -3.91 -13.01 -21.53
N GLN A 172 -3.91 -12.74 -20.24
CA GLN A 172 -3.57 -13.71 -19.20
C GLN A 172 -4.79 -14.01 -18.33
N LYS A 173 -4.89 -15.23 -17.80
CA LYS A 173 -5.89 -15.64 -16.81
C LYS A 173 -5.20 -16.09 -15.53
N ALA A 174 -5.77 -15.74 -14.38
CA ALA A 174 -5.35 -16.26 -13.08
C ALA A 174 -5.77 -17.74 -12.97
N ASP A 175 -4.81 -18.63 -12.73
CA ASP A 175 -5.05 -20.07 -12.66
C ASP A 175 -6.08 -20.42 -11.56
N GLY A 176 -7.18 -21.07 -11.94
CA GLY A 176 -8.30 -21.38 -11.06
C GLY A 176 -9.35 -20.27 -10.84
N PHE A 177 -9.20 -19.07 -11.42
CA PHE A 177 -10.11 -17.93 -11.17
C PHE A 177 -10.62 -17.27 -12.45
N ASP A 178 -11.87 -16.79 -12.45
CA ASP A 178 -12.40 -15.91 -13.51
C ASP A 178 -11.93 -14.46 -13.32
N ARG A 179 -10.61 -14.32 -13.36
CA ARG A 179 -9.84 -13.09 -13.24
C ARG A 179 -8.77 -13.06 -14.33
N TYR A 180 -8.63 -11.93 -15.00
CA TYR A 180 -7.93 -11.78 -16.26
C TYR A 180 -7.06 -10.51 -16.25
N ARG A 181 -5.97 -10.54 -17.02
CA ARG A 181 -5.16 -9.36 -17.34
C ARG A 181 -5.11 -9.14 -18.84
N VAL A 182 -5.38 -7.92 -19.27
CA VAL A 182 -5.07 -7.44 -20.63
C VAL A 182 -3.72 -6.76 -20.57
N MET A 183 -2.71 -7.29 -21.24
CA MET A 183 -1.34 -6.76 -21.16
C MET A 183 -1.13 -5.60 -22.14
N LYS A 184 -0.53 -4.51 -21.64
CA LYS A 184 -0.17 -3.30 -22.40
C LYS A 184 -1.28 -2.74 -23.34
N PRO A 185 -2.54 -2.64 -22.89
CA PRO A 185 -3.70 -2.43 -23.78
C PRO A 185 -3.62 -1.16 -24.64
N TYR A 186 -2.96 -0.12 -24.15
CA TYR A 186 -2.85 1.18 -24.83
C TYR A 186 -1.54 1.39 -25.60
N GLU A 187 -0.53 0.52 -25.47
CA GLU A 187 0.83 0.76 -25.98
C GLU A 187 0.86 1.02 -27.50
N GLN A 188 0.17 0.18 -28.28
CA GLN A 188 0.16 0.30 -29.74
C GLN A 188 -0.85 1.34 -30.24
N GLY A 189 -2.01 1.50 -29.57
CA GLY A 189 -3.03 2.48 -29.96
C GLY A 189 -2.58 3.92 -29.77
N LEU A 190 -1.99 4.25 -28.61
CA LEU A 190 -1.46 5.58 -28.33
C LEU A 190 -0.25 5.93 -29.20
N LYS A 191 0.62 4.95 -29.50
CA LYS A 191 1.76 5.14 -30.39
C LYS A 191 1.35 5.51 -31.83
N ASN A 192 0.17 5.07 -32.27
CA ASN A 192 -0.38 5.41 -33.58
C ASN A 192 -1.23 6.69 -33.55
N ASP A 193 -1.56 7.21 -32.35
CA ASP A 193 -2.43 8.37 -32.11
C ASP A 193 -3.79 8.27 -32.83
N ASP A 194 -4.41 7.08 -32.87
CA ASP A 194 -5.70 6.86 -33.55
C ASP A 194 -6.88 7.59 -32.91
N GLY A 195 -6.74 8.09 -31.67
CA GLY A 195 -7.70 9.00 -31.04
C GLY A 195 -7.48 10.48 -31.39
N GLY A 196 -6.38 10.84 -32.06
CA GLY A 196 -6.04 12.22 -32.40
C GLY A 196 -5.72 13.10 -31.18
N TRP A 197 -5.15 12.49 -30.14
CA TRP A 197 -4.80 13.13 -28.87
C TRP A 197 -3.51 13.95 -28.96
N GLY A 198 -2.59 13.61 -29.87
CA GLY A 198 -1.36 14.37 -30.14
C GLY A 198 -0.53 14.61 -28.88
N ASN A 199 -0.36 15.88 -28.50
CA ASN A 199 0.40 16.27 -27.30
C ASN A 199 -0.25 15.83 -25.97
N ALA A 200 -1.48 15.32 -25.97
CA ALA A 200 -2.11 14.70 -24.81
C ALA A 200 -1.66 13.26 -24.55
N VAL A 201 -1.02 12.58 -25.51
CA VAL A 201 -0.47 11.23 -25.30
C VAL A 201 0.69 11.26 -24.30
N ALA A 202 0.58 10.48 -23.23
CA ALA A 202 1.62 10.35 -22.22
C ALA A 202 2.74 9.40 -22.66
N SER A 203 3.91 9.49 -22.01
CA SER A 203 5.04 8.58 -22.29
C SER A 203 4.83 7.15 -21.79
N THR A 204 3.80 6.90 -20.98
CA THR A 204 3.43 5.60 -20.41
C THR A 204 1.91 5.47 -20.34
N SER A 205 1.43 4.24 -20.18
CA SER A 205 0.05 3.87 -19.85
C SER A 205 0.09 2.74 -18.80
N CYS A 206 -1.04 2.16 -18.41
CA CYS A 206 -1.03 0.98 -17.54
C CYS A 206 -0.33 -0.24 -18.20
N ASP A 207 0.53 -0.93 -17.45
CA ASP A 207 1.17 -2.18 -17.89
C ASP A 207 0.16 -3.30 -18.17
N TYR A 208 -0.97 -3.28 -17.46
CA TYR A 208 -2.12 -4.15 -17.70
C TYR A 208 -3.42 -3.55 -17.14
N ILE A 209 -4.56 -4.03 -17.66
CA ILE A 209 -5.87 -3.91 -17.01
C ILE A 209 -6.17 -5.25 -16.35
N GLU A 210 -6.41 -5.27 -15.04
CA GLU A 210 -6.86 -6.47 -14.32
C GLU A 210 -8.36 -6.37 -14.03
N PHE A 211 -9.11 -7.39 -14.47
CA PHE A 211 -10.56 -7.48 -14.27
C PHE A 211 -10.98 -8.88 -13.80
N TRP A 212 -12.11 -8.97 -13.10
CA TRP A 212 -12.67 -10.24 -12.62
C TRP A 212 -14.19 -10.21 -12.58
N ILE A 213 -14.80 -11.39 -12.63
CA ILE A 213 -16.26 -11.55 -12.59
C ILE A 213 -16.70 -11.80 -11.14
N LYS A 214 -17.71 -11.08 -10.67
CA LYS A 214 -18.38 -11.32 -9.39
C LYS A 214 -19.88 -11.06 -9.54
N ASP A 215 -20.70 -12.04 -9.16
CA ASP A 215 -22.18 -11.95 -9.19
C ASP A 215 -22.75 -11.53 -10.57
N GLY A 216 -22.06 -11.91 -11.65
CA GLY A 216 -22.42 -11.57 -13.04
C GLY A 216 -21.96 -10.17 -13.51
N ILE A 217 -21.34 -9.39 -12.63
CA ILE A 217 -20.76 -8.07 -12.92
C ILE A 217 -19.24 -8.19 -13.07
N ILE A 218 -18.67 -7.45 -14.02
CA ILE A 218 -17.22 -7.30 -14.16
C ILE A 218 -16.75 -6.17 -13.27
N TYR A 219 -15.74 -6.43 -12.46
CA TYR A 219 -15.00 -5.44 -11.68
C TYR A 219 -13.58 -5.34 -12.21
N TYR A 220 -12.95 -4.16 -12.06
CA TYR A 220 -11.55 -3.93 -12.38
C TYR A 220 -10.97 -2.85 -11.46
N ASN A 221 -9.65 -2.84 -11.33
CA ASN A 221 -8.92 -1.79 -10.63
C ASN A 221 -8.88 -0.51 -11.46
N LYS A 222 -8.79 0.67 -10.82
CA LYS A 222 -8.50 1.94 -11.52
C LYS A 222 -7.20 1.82 -12.33
N PHE A 223 -7.22 2.23 -13.60
CA PHE A 223 -6.02 2.24 -14.46
C PHE A 223 -5.84 3.54 -15.24
N PHE A 224 -4.59 3.90 -15.52
CA PHE A 224 -4.23 5.07 -16.33
C PHE A 224 -4.28 4.72 -17.82
N ILE A 225 -5.08 5.45 -18.60
CA ILE A 225 -5.27 5.16 -20.03
C ILE A 225 -4.15 5.71 -20.92
N GLY A 226 -3.14 6.36 -20.35
CA GLY A 226 -2.02 6.96 -21.09
C GLY A 226 -2.33 8.30 -21.77
N ILE A 227 -3.39 8.99 -21.35
CA ILE A 227 -3.80 10.29 -21.90
C ILE A 227 -3.86 11.33 -20.78
N ASN A 228 -3.24 12.48 -21.03
CA ASN A 228 -3.18 13.65 -20.16
C ASN A 228 -4.07 14.75 -20.74
N TYR A 229 -5.19 15.07 -20.08
CA TYR A 229 -6.13 16.08 -20.57
C TYR A 229 -5.45 17.47 -20.68
N ASP A 230 -5.71 18.18 -21.78
CA ASP A 230 -5.00 19.40 -22.20
C ASP A 230 -3.45 19.27 -22.29
N GLY A 231 -2.90 18.05 -22.39
CA GLY A 231 -1.45 17.81 -22.39
C GLY A 231 -0.77 17.97 -21.03
N SER A 232 -1.55 18.12 -19.95
CA SER A 232 -1.02 18.32 -18.59
C SER A 232 -0.94 17.00 -17.83
N ALA A 233 0.27 16.62 -17.38
CA ALA A 233 0.46 15.43 -16.53
C ALA A 233 -0.28 15.51 -15.18
N SER A 234 -0.64 16.70 -14.71
CA SER A 234 -1.52 16.90 -13.55
C SER A 234 -2.98 16.51 -13.83
N ASN A 235 -3.36 16.41 -15.10
CA ASN A 235 -4.72 16.10 -15.57
C ASN A 235 -4.77 14.71 -16.25
N ALA A 236 -4.01 13.75 -15.72
CA ALA A 236 -4.04 12.35 -16.17
C ALA A 236 -5.47 11.77 -16.12
N ILE A 237 -5.91 11.14 -17.20
CA ILE A 237 -7.22 10.49 -17.31
C ILE A 237 -7.11 9.05 -16.82
N TYR A 238 -7.90 8.70 -15.80
CA TYR A 238 -8.00 7.34 -15.27
C TYR A 238 -9.36 6.74 -15.60
N ALA A 239 -9.39 5.48 -16.02
CA ALA A 239 -10.61 4.71 -16.06
C ALA A 239 -10.94 4.20 -14.65
N HIS A 240 -12.07 4.64 -14.10
CA HIS A 240 -12.61 4.17 -12.83
C HIS A 240 -13.77 3.20 -13.05
N HIS A 241 -13.87 2.20 -12.17
CA HIS A 241 -15.04 1.34 -12.14
C HIS A 241 -16.25 2.11 -11.58
N PRO A 242 -17.48 1.95 -12.12
CA PRO A 242 -18.59 2.83 -11.73
C PRO A 242 -19.04 2.71 -10.27
N SER A 243 -18.62 1.66 -9.54
CA SER A 243 -18.87 1.52 -8.10
C SER A 243 -18.16 2.58 -7.25
N ASP A 244 -17.15 3.27 -7.80
CA ASP A 244 -16.46 4.36 -7.13
C ASP A 244 -17.37 5.60 -6.94
N PHE A 245 -18.50 5.65 -7.65
CA PHE A 245 -19.41 6.78 -7.70
C PHE A 245 -20.82 6.41 -7.21
N ALA A 246 -21.43 7.30 -6.44
CA ALA A 246 -22.78 7.09 -5.92
C ALA A 246 -23.85 7.21 -7.04
N GLY A 247 -24.72 6.20 -7.15
CA GLY A 247 -25.90 6.24 -8.02
C GLY A 247 -25.67 5.84 -9.48
N ILE A 248 -24.46 5.43 -9.86
CA ILE A 248 -24.16 4.96 -11.21
C ILE A 248 -24.49 3.46 -11.37
N SER A 249 -25.00 3.07 -12.54
CA SER A 249 -25.34 1.67 -12.86
C SER A 249 -24.10 0.84 -13.20
N LEU A 250 -24.05 -0.40 -12.70
CA LEU A 250 -22.99 -1.36 -13.05
C LEU A 250 -23.33 -2.21 -14.29
N ALA A 251 -24.55 -2.11 -14.83
CA ALA A 251 -25.13 -3.07 -15.79
C ALA A 251 -24.43 -3.18 -17.17
N ASN A 252 -23.48 -2.27 -17.46
CA ASN A 252 -22.65 -2.30 -18.65
C ASN A 252 -21.25 -2.89 -18.41
N ASN A 253 -20.91 -3.28 -17.18
CA ASN A 253 -19.70 -4.04 -16.87
C ASN A 253 -20.06 -5.52 -16.82
N LYS A 254 -20.03 -6.20 -17.97
CA LYS A 254 -20.61 -7.55 -18.16
C LYS A 254 -19.91 -8.35 -19.24
N GLN A 255 -20.04 -9.67 -19.13
CA GLN A 255 -19.73 -10.58 -20.23
C GLN A 255 -20.84 -10.51 -21.29
N LEU A 256 -20.47 -10.43 -22.56
CA LEU A 256 -21.40 -10.37 -23.70
C LEU A 256 -21.64 -11.76 -24.31
N ASP A 257 -20.59 -12.57 -24.39
CA ASP A 257 -20.58 -13.95 -24.86
C ASP A 257 -19.41 -14.72 -24.21
N ASP A 258 -19.20 -15.99 -24.60
CA ASP A 258 -18.16 -16.86 -24.03
C ASP A 258 -16.72 -16.31 -24.10
N LYS A 259 -16.44 -15.31 -24.97
CA LYS A 259 -15.11 -14.69 -25.15
C LYS A 259 -15.07 -13.18 -25.00
N THR A 260 -16.19 -12.48 -25.17
CA THR A 260 -16.21 -11.00 -25.20
C THR A 260 -16.68 -10.42 -23.87
N PHE A 261 -15.86 -9.54 -23.29
CA PHE A 261 -16.14 -8.79 -22.08
C PHE A 261 -16.28 -7.30 -22.38
N GLN A 262 -17.22 -6.64 -21.69
CA GLN A 262 -17.47 -5.22 -21.80
C GLN A 262 -17.16 -4.54 -20.47
N LEU A 263 -16.32 -3.50 -20.52
CA LEU A 263 -16.07 -2.59 -19.40
C LEU A 263 -16.66 -1.23 -19.78
N ALA A 264 -17.34 -0.59 -18.84
CA ALA A 264 -17.99 0.71 -19.01
C ALA A 264 -17.49 1.67 -17.91
N PRO A 265 -16.34 2.34 -18.12
CA PRO A 265 -15.69 3.15 -17.11
C PRO A 265 -16.27 4.56 -17.02
N TYR A 266 -16.01 5.21 -15.89
CA TYR A 266 -15.95 6.67 -15.84
C TYR A 266 -14.49 7.07 -16.12
N TYR A 267 -14.23 7.81 -17.19
CA TYR A 267 -12.90 8.36 -17.47
C TYR A 267 -12.71 9.67 -16.69
N TYR A 268 -12.13 9.57 -15.49
CA TYR A 268 -12.10 10.63 -14.49
C TYR A 268 -10.72 11.30 -14.43
N ILE A 269 -10.73 12.61 -14.17
CA ILE A 269 -9.55 13.45 -14.00
C ILE A 269 -9.58 13.98 -12.56
N GLU A 270 -8.81 13.35 -11.68
CA GLU A 270 -8.86 13.59 -10.23
C GLU A 270 -8.63 15.07 -9.87
N ALA A 271 -7.69 15.74 -10.54
CA ALA A 271 -7.38 17.16 -10.32
C ALA A 271 -8.52 18.12 -10.70
N LEU A 272 -9.41 17.71 -11.60
CA LEU A 272 -10.57 18.51 -12.04
C LEU A 272 -11.87 18.11 -11.33
N GLN A 273 -11.86 17.01 -10.55
CA GLN A 273 -13.04 16.41 -9.91
C GLN A 273 -14.19 16.16 -10.91
N GLY A 274 -13.85 15.67 -12.10
CA GLY A 274 -14.80 15.41 -13.19
C GLY A 274 -14.13 14.68 -14.36
N GLY A 275 -14.88 14.46 -15.43
CA GLY A 275 -14.37 13.78 -16.63
C GLY A 275 -15.50 13.33 -17.54
N PHE A 276 -15.30 12.21 -18.24
CA PHE A 276 -16.22 11.68 -19.25
C PHE A 276 -16.91 10.42 -18.73
N ASP A 277 -18.23 10.50 -18.55
CA ASP A 277 -19.06 9.38 -18.11
C ASP A 277 -19.42 8.47 -19.29
N TYR A 278 -18.74 7.34 -19.39
CA TYR A 278 -18.99 6.27 -20.36
C TYR A 278 -19.68 5.05 -19.70
N THR A 279 -20.18 5.20 -18.48
CA THR A 279 -20.76 4.10 -17.69
C THR A 279 -22.14 3.67 -18.21
N GLY A 280 -22.89 4.62 -18.76
CA GLY A 280 -24.16 4.38 -19.44
C GLY A 280 -24.02 3.80 -20.85
N GLU A 281 -22.83 3.86 -21.44
CA GLU A 281 -22.57 3.40 -22.80
C GLU A 281 -22.24 1.89 -22.84
N GLY A 282 -22.71 1.22 -23.89
CA GLY A 282 -22.31 -0.14 -24.22
C GLY A 282 -21.16 -0.11 -25.23
N GLY A 283 -20.20 -1.01 -25.10
CA GLY A 283 -19.03 -1.08 -25.98
C GLY A 283 -17.88 -0.14 -25.64
N SER A 284 -17.96 0.68 -24.58
CA SER A 284 -16.95 1.69 -24.21
C SER A 284 -15.53 1.14 -24.15
N ILE A 285 -15.36 -0.02 -23.53
CA ILE A 285 -14.18 -0.89 -23.66
C ILE A 285 -14.67 -2.31 -23.97
N LEU A 286 -14.06 -2.94 -24.97
CA LEU A 286 -14.31 -4.33 -25.38
C LEU A 286 -13.01 -5.15 -25.31
N ILE A 287 -13.09 -6.33 -24.71
CA ILE A 287 -11.98 -7.28 -24.60
C ILE A 287 -12.46 -8.61 -25.17
N THR A 288 -11.77 -9.16 -26.16
CA THR A 288 -12.09 -10.49 -26.72
C THR A 288 -10.96 -11.46 -26.43
N LEU A 289 -11.29 -12.61 -25.83
CA LEU A 289 -10.33 -13.69 -25.59
C LEU A 289 -9.85 -14.34 -26.91
N PRO A 290 -8.65 -14.97 -26.92
CA PRO A 290 -8.18 -15.83 -28.02
C PRO A 290 -9.17 -16.95 -28.38
#